data_AF-A0A358E205-F1
#
_entry.id   AF-A0A358E205-F1
#
_cell.length_a   1.000
_cell.length_b   1.000
_cell.length_c   1.000
_cell.angle_alpha   90.00
_cell.angle_beta   90.00
_cell.angle_gamma   90.00
#
_symmetry.space_group_name_H-M   'P 1'
#
loop_
_entity.id
_entity.type
_entity.pdbx_description
1 polymer ?
#
loop_
_entity_poly.entity_id
_entity_poly.type
_entity_poly.pdbx_seq_one_letter_code
_entity_poly.pdbx_strand_id
1 'polypeptide(L)' 'MPWFDWFSLFIRWFHVIAGVAWIGASFYFIWLDNNLRTPPKWKQDKGIKGDLWAIHGGGFYEVAKYAYGPE' A
#
# COMPACT_ATOMS: atom_id res chain seq x y z
N MET A 1 34.29 20.00 9.01
CA MET A 1 33.11 20.42 9.80
C MET A 1 32.29 19.17 10.09
N PRO A 2 32.20 18.72 11.34
CA PRO A 2 31.56 17.44 11.72
C PRO A 2 30.11 17.31 11.25
N TRP A 3 29.43 18.42 10.96
CA TRP A 3 28.07 18.45 10.43
C TRP A 3 27.88 17.73 9.09
N PHE A 4 28.89 17.71 8.21
CA PHE A 4 28.80 17.01 6.93
C PHE A 4 28.74 15.49 7.10
N ASP A 5 29.48 14.94 8.06
CA ASP A 5 29.48 13.50 8.34
C ASP A 5 28.13 13.04 8.90
N TRP A 6 27.54 13.84 9.80
CA TRP A 6 26.18 13.61 10.32
C TRP A 6 25.11 13.71 9.23
N PHE A 7 25.21 14.69 8.33
CA PHE A 7 24.27 14.83 7.21
C PHE A 7 24.39 13.66 6.21
N SER A 8 25.62 13.24 5.90
CA SER A 8 25.90 12.05 5.08
C SER A 8 25.28 10.79 5.71
N LEU A 9 25.47 10.61 7.03
CA LEU A 9 24.88 9.50 7.77
C LEU A 9 23.34 9.53 7.69
N PHE A 10 22.72 10.70 7.88
CA PHE A 10 21.27 10.88 7.76
C PHE A 10 20.76 10.48 6.37
N ILE A 11 21.37 10.99 5.29
CA ILE A 11 20.95 10.65 3.92
C ILE A 11 21.07 9.16 3.65
N ARG A 12 22.14 8.50 4.10
CA ARG A 12 22.33 7.06 3.89
C ARG A 12 21.23 6.26 4.58
N TRP A 13 20.92 6.57 5.84
CA TRP A 13 19.85 5.89 6.56
C TRP A 13 18.47 6.21 5.99
N PHE A 14 18.22 7.46 5.63
CA PHE A 14 16.99 7.85 4.94
C PHE A 14 16.80 7.04 3.66
N HIS A 15 17.85 6.91 2.84
CA HIS A 15 17.80 6.13 1.60
C HIS A 15 17.50 4.65 1.86
N VAL A 16 18.15 4.02 2.85
CA VAL A 16 17.88 2.63 3.22
C VAL A 16 16.43 2.43 3.68
N ILE A 17 15.93 3.30 4.55
CA ILE A 17 14.55 3.23 5.05
C ILE A 17 13.55 3.43 3.90
N ALA A 18 13.76 4.44 3.06
CA ALA A 18 12.93 4.70 1.88
C ALA A 18 12.94 3.52 0.92
N GLY A 19 14.09 2.89 0.69
CA GLY A 19 14.23 1.69 -0.14
C GLY A 19 13.45 0.50 0.43
N VAL A 20 13.59 0.22 1.73
CA VAL A 20 12.83 -0.86 2.40
C VAL A 20 11.33 -0.59 2.35
N ALA A 21 10.90 0.63 2.64
CA ALA A 21 9.50 1.03 2.58
C ALA A 21 8.92 0.89 1.15
N TRP A 22 9.68 1.32 0.13
CA TRP A 22 9.30 1.19 -1.28
C TRP A 22 9.11 -0.27 -1.69
N ILE A 23 10.08 -1.13 -1.37
CA ILE A 23 10.04 -2.55 -1.70
C ILE A 23 8.87 -3.23 -0.98
N GLY A 24 8.70 -2.95 0.33
CA GLY A 24 7.60 -3.48 1.12
C GLY A 24 6.23 -3.07 0.58
N ALA A 25 6.05 -1.79 0.24
CA ALA A 25 4.83 -1.28 -0.38
C ALA A 25 4.56 -1.96 -1.73
N SER A 26 5.60 -2.15 -2.56
CA SER A 26 5.47 -2.83 -3.85
C SER A 26 4.95 -4.26 -3.68
N PHE A 27 5.54 -5.03 -2.76
CA PHE A 27 5.07 -6.39 -2.48
C PHE A 27 3.67 -6.41 -1.88
N TYR A 28 3.34 -5.46 -1.01
CA TYR A 28 2.00 -5.33 -0.46
C TYR A 28 0.96 -5.12 -1.56
N PHE A 29 1.18 -4.20 -2.51
CA PHE A 29 0.25 -3.94 -3.60
C PHE A 29 0.16 -5.10 -4.60
N ILE A 30 1.28 -5.79 -4.89
CA ILE A 30 1.25 -7.01 -5.70
C ILE A 30 0.39 -8.08 -5.03
N TRP A 31 0.59 -8.32 -3.72
CA TRP A 31 -0.21 -9.27 -2.96
C TRP A 31 -1.69 -8.85 -2.94
N LEU A 32 -1.96 -7.57 -2.70
CA LEU A 32 -3.32 -7.02 -2.67
C LEU A 32 -4.03 -7.29 -4.00
N ASP A 33 -3.40 -6.92 -5.12
CA ASP A 33 -3.97 -7.09 -6.46
C ASP A 33 -4.20 -8.56 -6.83
N ASN A 34 -3.31 -9.46 -6.42
CA ASN A 34 -3.45 -10.89 -6.67
C ASN A 34 -4.55 -11.56 -5.84
N ASN A 35 -5.01 -10.92 -4.76
CA ASN A 35 -6.01 -11.48 -3.84
C ASN A 35 -7.36 -10.76 -3.90
N LEU A 36 -7.53 -9.76 -4.76
CA LEU A 36 -8.83 -9.13 -5.00
C LEU A 36 -9.85 -10.16 -5.47
N ARG A 37 -11.04 -10.10 -4.89
CA ARG A 37 -12.18 -10.93 -5.31
C ARG A 37 -13.18 -10.09 -6.07
N THR A 38 -13.96 -10.75 -6.92
CA THR A 38 -15.09 -10.12 -7.58
C THR A 38 -16.09 -9.67 -6.51
N PRO A 39 -16.38 -8.37 -6.39
CA PRO A 39 -17.23 -7.87 -5.34
C PRO A 39 -18.72 -8.13 -5.67
N PRO A 40 -19.63 -8.09 -4.69
CA PRO A 40 -21.06 -8.22 -4.94
C PRO A 40 -21.59 -7.09 -5.84
N LYS A 41 -22.72 -7.34 -6.53
CA LYS A 41 -23.29 -6.43 -7.55
C LYS A 41 -23.45 -4.99 -7.09
N TRP A 42 -23.96 -4.77 -5.87
CA TRP A 42 -24.15 -3.44 -5.30
C TRP A 42 -22.85 -2.62 -5.11
N LYS A 43 -21.69 -3.28 -5.02
CA LYS A 43 -20.36 -2.62 -5.01
C LYS A 43 -19.87 -2.35 -6.43
N GLN A 44 -20.12 -3.28 -7.35
CA GLN A 44 -19.81 -3.07 -8.78
C GLN A 44 -20.55 -1.87 -9.34
N ASP A 45 -21.82 -1.69 -8.95
CA ASP A 45 -22.65 -0.54 -9.32
C ASP A 45 -22.06 0.80 -8.81
N LYS A 46 -21.17 0.76 -7.80
CA LYS A 46 -20.40 1.90 -7.28
C LYS A 46 -19.01 2.04 -7.93
N GLY A 47 -18.72 1.30 -9.00
CA GLY A 47 -17.44 1.35 -9.71
C GLY A 47 -16.32 0.52 -9.07
N ILE A 48 -16.61 -0.29 -8.04
CA ILE A 48 -15.61 -1.16 -7.41
C ILE A 48 -15.39 -2.39 -8.30
N LYS A 49 -14.15 -2.59 -8.76
CA LYS A 49 -13.75 -3.70 -9.61
C LYS A 49 -13.33 -4.94 -8.81
N GLY A 50 -12.77 -4.72 -7.62
CA GLY A 50 -12.29 -5.78 -6.73
C GLY A 50 -12.36 -5.36 -5.27
N ASP A 51 -12.69 -6.29 -4.38
CA ASP A 51 -12.59 -6.07 -2.93
C ASP A 51 -11.72 -7.14 -2.24
N LEU A 52 -11.12 -6.75 -1.11
CA LEU A 52 -10.34 -7.63 -0.26
C LEU A 52 -10.64 -7.35 1.21
N TRP A 53 -10.86 -8.42 1.97
CA TRP A 53 -11.01 -8.36 3.42
C TRP A 53 -9.72 -8.83 4.09
N ALA A 54 -9.23 -8.05 5.04
CA ALA A 54 -8.05 -8.37 5.82
C ALA A 54 -8.35 -8.26 7.32
N ILE A 55 -7.65 -9.05 8.13
CA ILE A 55 -7.74 -9.00 9.59
C ILE A 55 -6.40 -8.51 10.12
N HIS A 56 -6.42 -7.49 10.96
CA HIS A 56 -5.22 -6.98 11.62
C HIS A 56 -5.55 -6.35 12.97
N GLY A 57 -4.77 -6.66 14.01
CA GLY A 57 -4.96 -6.09 15.36
C GLY A 57 -6.32 -6.39 15.99
N GLY A 58 -6.98 -7.50 15.60
CA GLY A 58 -8.33 -7.85 16.05
C GLY A 58 -9.48 -7.15 15.30
N GLY A 59 -9.17 -6.28 14.33
CA GLY A 59 -10.15 -5.61 13.48
C GLY A 59 -10.26 -6.22 12.08
N PHE A 60 -11.37 -5.95 11.40
CA PHE A 60 -11.60 -6.26 9.99
C PHE A 60 -11.44 -5.00 9.14
N TYR A 61 -10.66 -5.10 8.08
CA TYR A 61 -10.46 -4.06 7.09
C TYR A 61 -11.02 -4.53 5.76
N GLU A 62 -11.72 -3.64 5.07
CA GLU A 62 -12.14 -3.84 3.70
C GLU A 62 -11.38 -2.86 2.80
N VAL A 63 -10.74 -3.38 1.75
CA VAL A 63 -10.06 -2.59 0.72
C VAL A 63 -10.82 -2.73 -0.58
N ALA A 64 -11.23 -1.61 -1.16
CA ALA A 64 -11.94 -1.55 -2.43
C ALA A 64 -11.04 -0.93 -3.52
N LYS A 65 -10.83 -1.68 -4.62
CA LYS A 65 -10.17 -1.19 -5.82
C LYS A 65 -11.21 -0.73 -6.84
N TYR A 66 -11.21 0.56 -7.13
CA TYR A 66 -12.07 1.16 -8.14
C TYR A 66 -11.54 0.89 -9.56
N ALA A 67 -12.44 0.76 -10.53
CA ALA A 67 -12.07 0.63 -11.94
C ALA A 67 -11.46 1.93 -12.50
N TYR A 68 -11.90 3.07 -11.98
CA TYR A 68 -11.51 4.40 -12.41
C TYR A 68 -11.16 5.26 -11.19
N GLY A 69 -10.45 6.37 -11.43
CA GLY A 69 -10.18 7.36 -10.39
C GLY A 69 -11.48 7.99 -9.85
N PRO A 70 -11.41 8.67 -8.70
CA PRO A 70 -12.55 9.42 -8.18
C PRO A 70 -13.01 10.49 -9.18
N GLU A 71 -14.29 10.81 -9.11
CA GLU A 71 -14.92 11.96 -9.79
C GLU A 71 -14.52 13.31 -9.17
#